data_AF-A0A0A0KJ87-F1
#
_entry.id   AF-A0A0A0KJ87-F1
#
_cell.length_a   1.000
_cell.length_b   1.000
_cell.length_c   1.000
_cell.angle_alpha   90.00
_cell.angle_beta   90.00
_cell.angle_gamma   90.00
#
_symmetry.space_group_name_H-M   'P 1'
#
loop_
_entity.id
_entity.type
_entity.pdbx_description
1 polymer ?
#
loop_
_entity_poly.entity_id
_entity_poly.type
_entity_poly.pdbx_seq_one_letter_code
_entity_poly.pdbx_strand_id
1 'polypeptide(L)'
;MLLKSDANVKVTATCIRVPVMRAHAGSINRQFENPHDENTAREILKNAPGVVIIDDRKANQFPTPLKVSNKDDIAVGRIRQDVSLDGNKGLDIFICGDQIRKGAALNAVQIAELLL
;
A
#
# COMPACT_ATOMS: atom_id res chain seq x y z
N MET A 1 7.01 -2.42 5.81
CA MET A 1 6.44 -1.49 6.83
C MET A 1 5.28 -2.20 7.50
N LEU A 2 5.57 -2.98 8.54
CA LEU A 2 4.56 -3.59 9.39
C LEU A 2 4.21 -2.55 10.46
N LEU A 3 2.93 -2.23 10.62
CA LEU A 3 2.44 -1.70 11.88
C LEU A 3 2.66 -2.83 12.89
N LYS A 4 3.82 -2.83 13.56
CA LYS A 4 3.97 -3.62 14.79
C LYS A 4 2.90 -3.14 15.77
N SER A 5 2.55 -3.97 16.75
CA SER A 5 1.64 -3.59 17.83
C SER A 5 2.25 -2.44 18.63
N ASP A 6 2.07 -1.22 18.12
CA ASP A 6 2.50 0.03 18.73
C ASP A 6 1.25 0.87 18.92
N ALA A 7 0.81 0.93 20.17
CA ALA A 7 -0.41 1.65 20.57
C ALA A 7 -0.30 3.17 20.37
N ASN A 8 0.90 3.70 20.10
CA ASN A 8 1.11 5.13 19.87
C ASN A 8 0.81 5.55 18.42
N VAL A 9 0.69 4.61 17.49
CA VAL A 9 0.39 4.94 16.10
C VAL A 9 -1.06 5.38 15.98
N LYS A 10 -1.26 6.66 15.63
CA LYS A 10 -2.59 7.23 15.40
C LYS A 10 -3.09 6.86 14.02
N VAL A 11 -4.29 6.28 13.94
CA VAL A 11 -4.92 5.86 12.69
C VAL A 11 -6.34 6.39 12.61
N THR A 12 -6.68 6.96 11.46
CA THR A 12 -8.05 7.29 11.08
C THR A 12 -8.34 6.71 9.70
N ALA A 13 -9.59 6.33 9.45
CA ALA A 13 -9.99 5.71 8.19
C ALA A 13 -11.39 6.14 7.78
N THR A 14 -11.54 6.38 6.47
CA THR A 14 -12.84 6.55 5.82
C THR A 14 -13.04 5.38 4.86
N CYS A 15 -14.09 4.60 5.06
CA CYS A 15 -14.39 3.42 4.24
C CYS A 15 -15.62 3.66 3.37
N ILE A 16 -15.45 3.60 2.06
CA ILE A 16 -16.50 3.88 1.07
C ILE A 16 -16.61 2.69 0.12
N ARG A 17 -17.85 2.27 -0.17
CA ARG A 17 -18.12 1.28 -1.23
C ARG A 17 -18.29 2.01 -2.56
N VAL A 18 -17.59 1.52 -3.58
CA VAL A 18 -17.69 1.98 -4.97
C VAL A 18 -18.05 0.79 -5.87
N PRO A 19 -18.60 1.00 -7.09
CA PRO A 19 -19.01 -0.09 -7.98
C PRO A 19 -17.81 -0.81 -8.63
N VAL A 20 -17.00 -1.48 -7.81
CA VAL A 20 -15.84 -2.28 -8.19
C VAL A 20 -16.01 -3.68 -7.60
N MET A 21 -15.93 -4.70 -8.45
CA MET A 21 -16.30 -6.07 -8.06
C MET A 21 -15.30 -6.75 -7.12
N ARG A 22 -14.00 -6.61 -7.39
CA ARG A 22 -12.99 -7.60 -6.96
C ARG A 22 -11.65 -7.06 -6.46
N ALA A 23 -11.49 -5.75 -6.37
CA ALA A 23 -10.29 -5.20 -5.73
C ALA A 23 -10.65 -4.03 -4.82
N HIS A 24 -9.89 -3.89 -3.74
CA HIS A 24 -9.91 -2.72 -2.88
C HIS A 24 -8.80 -1.77 -3.30
N ALA A 25 -9.05 -0.48 -3.14
CA ALA A 25 -8.05 0.56 -3.30
C ALA A 25 -8.04 1.47 -2.06
N GLY A 26 -6.87 2.00 -1.73
CA GLY A 26 -6.69 2.88 -0.58
C GLY A 26 -5.77 4.04 -0.93
N SER A 27 -6.22 5.26 -0.63
CA SER A 27 -5.34 6.42 -0.51
C SER A 27 -4.83 6.49 0.92
N ILE A 28 -3.51 6.53 1.09
CA ILE A 28 -2.89 6.48 2.40
C ILE A 28 -1.93 7.66 2.54
N ASN A 29 -2.21 8.53 3.49
CA ASN A 29 -1.32 9.59 3.97
C ASN A 29 -0.66 9.11 5.27
N ARG A 30 0.67 9.25 5.39
CA ARG A 30 1.42 8.82 6.57
C ARG A 30 2.47 9.84 6.96
N GLN A 31 2.67 10.02 8.26
CA GLN A 31 3.73 10.82 8.84
C GLN A 31 4.75 9.91 9.54
N PHE A 32 6.03 10.20 9.34
CA PHE A 32 7.17 9.52 9.98
C PHE A 32 7.78 10.39 11.07
N GLU A 33 8.48 9.77 12.03
CA GLU A 33 9.23 10.48 13.07
C GLU A 33 10.40 11.28 12.49
N ASN A 34 11.10 10.67 11.53
CA ASN A 34 12.25 11.22 10.85
C ASN A 34 11.92 11.55 9.38
N PRO A 35 12.62 12.54 8.79
CA PRO A 35 12.50 12.81 7.36
C PRO A 35 12.73 11.55 6.53
N HIS A 36 11.94 11.37 5.49
CA HIS A 36 12.01 10.19 4.63
C HIS A 36 11.74 10.58 3.18
N ASP A 37 12.68 10.36 2.27
CA ASP A 37 12.54 10.75 0.87
C ASP A 37 11.76 9.72 0.03
N GLU A 38 11.26 10.17 -1.14
CA GLU A 38 10.44 9.35 -2.03
C GLU A 38 11.21 8.14 -2.60
N ASN A 39 12.50 8.30 -2.90
CA ASN A 39 13.31 7.24 -3.51
C ASN A 39 13.58 6.13 -2.50
N THR A 40 13.95 6.49 -1.27
CA THR A 40 14.13 5.51 -0.20
C THR A 40 12.82 4.74 0.07
N ALA A 41 11.68 5.44 0.10
CA ALA A 41 10.38 4.78 0.24
C ALA A 41 10.11 3.77 -0.89
N ARG A 42 10.40 4.16 -2.13
CA ARG A 42 10.26 3.30 -3.32
C ARG A 42 11.14 2.06 -3.24
N GLU A 43 12.41 2.21 -2.86
CA GLU A 43 13.34 1.09 -2.70
C GLU A 43 12.91 0.12 -1.58
N ILE A 44 12.45 0.65 -0.43
CA ILE A 44 11.91 -0.18 0.65
C ILE A 44 10.69 -0.98 0.18
N LEU A 45 9.75 -0.31 -0.50
CA LEU A 45 8.53 -0.94 -0.99
C LEU A 45 8.81 -1.98 -2.07
N LYS A 46 9.77 -1.72 -2.96
CA LYS A 46 10.18 -2.66 -4.02
C LYS A 46 10.77 -3.95 -3.46
N ASN A 47 11.45 -3.88 -2.32
CA ASN A 47 12.04 -5.04 -1.65
C ASN A 47 11.08 -5.72 -0.66
N ALA A 48 9.87 -5.19 -0.47
CA ALA A 48 8.89 -5.78 0.43
C ALA A 48 8.22 -7.02 -0.22
N PRO A 49 8.18 -8.18 0.46
CA PRO A 49 7.50 -9.36 -0.07
C PRO A 49 6.01 -9.12 -0.33
N GLY A 50 5.50 -9.59 -1.47
CA GLY A 50 4.09 -9.44 -1.86
C GLY A 50 3.69 -8.02 -2.27
N VAL A 51 4.67 -7.16 -2.56
CA VAL A 51 4.45 -5.79 -3.05
C VAL A 51 5.00 -5.65 -4.47
N VAL A 52 4.21 -5.03 -5.35
CA VAL A 52 4.65 -4.65 -6.70
C VAL A 52 4.51 -3.15 -6.89
N ILE A 53 5.53 -2.52 -7.47
CA ILE A 53 5.49 -1.09 -7.80
C ILE A 53 4.86 -0.90 -9.18
N ILE A 54 3.77 -0.14 -9.23
CA ILE A 54 3.20 0.39 -10.49
C ILE A 54 3.17 1.90 -10.32
N ASP A 55 4.24 2.58 -10.70
CA ASP A 55 4.38 4.02 -10.44
C ASP A 55 5.28 4.73 -11.45
N ASP A 56 4.72 4.99 -12.63
CA ASP A 56 5.33 5.82 -13.68
C ASP A 56 4.41 7.01 -13.97
N ARG A 57 4.81 8.19 -13.49
CA ARG A 57 4.03 9.43 -13.67
C ARG A 57 4.02 9.90 -15.13
N LYS A 58 5.11 9.68 -15.88
CA LYS A 58 5.21 10.15 -17.28
C LYS A 58 4.32 9.31 -18.18
N ALA A 59 4.29 7.99 -17.97
CA ALA A 59 3.42 7.07 -18.69
C ALA A 59 2.01 6.94 -18.08
N ASN A 60 1.69 7.73 -17.06
CA ASN A 60 0.43 7.68 -16.32
C ASN A 60 0.05 6.26 -15.83
N GLN A 61 1.04 5.52 -15.35
CA GLN A 61 0.85 4.19 -14.78
C GLN A 61 0.81 4.24 -13.27
N PHE A 62 -0.30 3.77 -12.72
CA PHE A 62 -0.55 3.64 -11.29
C PHE A 62 -1.40 2.39 -11.01
N PRO A 63 -1.53 1.95 -9.74
CA PRO A 63 -2.38 0.83 -9.38
C PRO A 63 -3.83 1.10 -9.76
N THR A 64 -4.51 0.12 -10.35
CA THR A 64 -5.95 0.20 -10.61
C THR A 64 -6.62 -1.12 -10.23
N PRO A 65 -7.89 -1.10 -9.78
CA PRO A 65 -8.64 -2.32 -9.46
C PRO A 65 -8.61 -3.38 -10.56
N LEU A 66 -8.73 -2.94 -11.82
CA LEU A 66 -8.69 -3.81 -12.98
C LEU A 66 -7.34 -4.54 -13.12
N LYS A 67 -6.22 -3.84 -12.90
CA LYS A 67 -4.86 -4.39 -13.07
C LYS A 67 -4.47 -5.39 -11.97
N VAL A 68 -5.08 -5.30 -10.79
CA VAL A 68 -4.73 -6.12 -9.61
C VAL A 68 -5.71 -7.25 -9.33
N SER A 69 -6.86 -7.25 -9.99
CA SER A 69 -7.84 -8.34 -9.86
C SER A 69 -7.20 -9.67 -10.27
N ASN A 70 -7.44 -10.72 -9.48
CA ASN A 70 -6.85 -12.06 -9.61
C ASN A 70 -5.32 -12.12 -9.43
N LYS A 71 -4.70 -11.11 -8.81
CA LYS A 71 -3.28 -11.14 -8.46
C LYS A 71 -3.09 -11.32 -6.97
N ASP A 72 -1.95 -11.89 -6.63
CA ASP A 72 -1.57 -12.21 -5.26
C ASP A 72 -0.86 -11.03 -4.58
N ASP A 73 -0.14 -10.22 -5.36
CA ASP A 73 0.59 -9.05 -4.87
C ASP A 73 -0.31 -7.82 -4.68
N ILE A 74 0.08 -6.96 -3.73
CA ILE A 74 -0.48 -5.62 -3.58
C ILE A 74 0.32 -4.65 -4.47
N ALA A 75 -0.39 -3.94 -5.35
CA ALA A 75 0.22 -2.90 -6.15
C ALA A 75 0.27 -1.58 -5.38
N VAL A 76 1.42 -0.93 -5.39
CA VAL A 76 1.66 0.38 -4.77
C VAL A 76 2.14 1.37 -5.83
N GLY A 77 1.64 2.59 -5.77
CA GLY A 77 2.10 3.68 -6.62
C GLY A 77 1.57 5.03 -6.15
N ARG A 78 1.65 6.04 -7.02
CA ARG A 78 1.40 7.44 -6.66
C ARG A 78 2.20 7.88 -5.44
N ILE A 79 3.39 7.29 -5.27
CA ILE A 79 4.29 7.53 -4.15
C ILE A 79 4.82 8.93 -4.30
N ARG A 80 4.61 9.79 -3.30
CA ARG A 80 5.07 11.18 -3.32
C ARG A 80 5.17 11.73 -1.91
N GLN A 81 5.99 12.77 -1.75
CA GLN A 81 5.99 13.56 -0.53
C GLN A 81 4.65 14.24 -0.30
N ASP A 82 4.20 14.24 0.94
CA ASP A 82 3.07 15.05 1.38
C ASP A 82 3.55 16.48 1.65
N VAL A 83 3.09 17.41 0.84
CA VAL A 83 3.46 18.83 0.92
C VAL A 83 2.75 19.58 2.05
N SER A 84 1.78 18.94 2.73
CA SER A 84 1.10 19.54 3.87
C SER A 84 1.88 19.42 5.19
N LEU A 85 2.97 18.64 5.19
CA LEU A 85 3.82 18.40 6.36
C LEU A 85 5.24 18.93 6.14
N ASP A 86 5.71 19.75 7.06
CA ASP A 86 7.09 20.25 7.04
C ASP A 86 8.12 19.15 7.33
N GLY A 87 9.37 19.43 6.93
CA GLY A 87 10.51 18.59 7.27
C GLY A 87 10.57 17.25 6.53
N ASN A 88 9.85 17.11 5.41
CA ASN A 88 9.88 15.91 4.56
C ASN A 88 9.53 14.63 5.34
N LYS A 89 8.57 14.76 6.27
CA LYS A 89 8.12 13.68 7.15
C LYS A 89 6.84 13.00 6.67
N GLY A 90 6.20 13.51 5.64
CA GLY A 90 4.92 13.01 5.14
C GLY A 90 5.05 12.29 3.81
N LEU A 91 4.36 11.15 3.64
CA LEU A 91 4.35 10.39 2.39
C LEU A 91 2.95 9.91 2.04
N ASP A 92 2.56 10.20 0.81
CA ASP A 92 1.32 9.75 0.21
C ASP A 92 1.57 8.56 -0.70
N ILE A 93 0.72 7.54 -0.60
CA ILE A 93 0.70 6.43 -1.55
C ILE A 93 -0.74 6.08 -1.93
N PHE A 94 -0.87 5.41 -3.07
CA PHE A 94 -2.08 4.72 -3.49
C PHE A 94 -1.80 3.23 -3.59
N ILE A 95 -2.67 2.42 -2.99
CA ILE A 95 -2.55 0.96 -3.01
C ILE A 95 -3.77 0.34 -3.66
N CYS A 96 -3.59 -0.81 -4.29
CA CYS A 96 -4.68 -1.62 -4.81
C CYS A 96 -4.34 -3.12 -4.72
N GLY A 97 -5.33 -3.94 -4.34
CA GLY A 97 -5.15 -5.39 -4.25
C GLY A 97 -6.47 -6.15 -4.33
N ASP A 98 -6.39 -7.41 -4.73
CA ASP A 98 -7.53 -8.33 -4.76
C ASP A 98 -7.98 -8.69 -3.33
N GLN A 99 -9.23 -8.35 -2.97
CA GLN A 99 -9.69 -8.59 -1.60
C GLN A 99 -10.01 -10.06 -1.30
N ILE A 100 -10.30 -10.86 -2.32
CA ILE A 100 -10.64 -12.28 -2.12
C ILE A 100 -9.35 -13.08 -1.92
N ARG A 101 -8.29 -12.72 -2.64
CA ARG A 101 -6.97 -13.35 -2.50
C ARG A 101 -6.19 -12.75 -1.35
N LYS A 102 -5.34 -11.75 -1.62
CA LYS A 102 -4.46 -11.18 -0.59
C LYS A 102 -5.24 -10.56 0.56
N GLY A 103 -6.46 -10.08 0.33
CA GLY A 103 -7.34 -9.59 1.40
C GLY A 103 -7.98 -10.69 2.28
N ALA A 104 -7.97 -11.96 1.86
CA ALA A 104 -8.59 -13.06 2.61
C ALA A 104 -7.88 -14.41 2.41
N ALA A 105 -8.15 -15.11 1.30
CA ALA A 105 -7.78 -16.51 1.12
C ALA A 105 -6.25 -16.74 1.12
N LEU A 106 -5.50 -15.91 0.41
CA LEU A 106 -4.04 -16.06 0.31
C LEU A 106 -3.36 -15.79 1.65
N ASN A 107 -3.82 -14.78 2.41
CA ASN A 107 -3.29 -14.54 3.75
C ASN A 107 -3.55 -15.73 4.68
N ALA A 108 -4.71 -16.38 4.58
CA ALA A 108 -5.01 -17.58 5.39
C ALA A 108 -4.08 -18.75 5.06
N VAL A 109 -3.82 -19.00 3.77
CA VAL A 109 -2.86 -20.03 3.33
C VAL A 109 -1.45 -19.71 3.81
N GLN A 110 -0.99 -18.47 3.64
CA GLN A 110 0.34 -18.05 4.10
C GLN A 110 0.53 -18.17 5.61
N ILE A 111 -0.51 -17.89 6.40
CA ILE A 111 -0.47 -18.15 7.85
C ILE A 111 -0.33 -19.64 8.14
N ALA A 112 -1.07 -20.50 7.42
CA ALA A 112 -0.96 -21.95 7.59
C ALA A 112 0.43 -22.47 7.19
N GLU A 113 1.03 -21.96 6.11
CA GLU A 113 2.39 -22.31 5.67
C GLU A 113 3.46 -21.97 6.72
N LEU A 114 3.26 -20.93 7.54
CA LEU A 114 4.17 -20.56 8.62
C LEU A 114 4.06 -21.48 9.86
N LEU A 115 3.05 -22.34 9.93
CA LEU A 115 2.81 -23.27 11.04
C LEU A 115 3.28 -24.70 10.75
N LEU A 116 3.76 -24.95 9.53
CA LEU A 116 4.37 -26.22 9.09
C LEU A 116 5.88 -26.22 9.34
#